data_AF-A0A511N4P3-F1
#
_entry.id   AF-A0A511N4P3-F1
#
_cell.length_a   1.000
_cell.length_b   1.000
_cell.length_c   1.000
_cell.angle_alpha   90.00
_cell.angle_beta   90.00
_cell.angle_gamma   90.00
#
_symmetry.space_group_name_H-M   'P 1'
#
loop_
_entity.id
_entity.type
_entity.pdbx_description
1 polymer ?
#
loop_
_entity_poly.entity_id
_entity_poly.type
_entity_poly.pdbx_seq_one_letter_code
_entity_poly.pdbx_strand_id
1 'polypeptide(L)'
;MNRPLMSRALLALMLMIGFYALALGIGLFLLLLPVFLTLWSHSFNIGLIKIYILSFIGGAIIIWSILPRFERFQAPGLKLNLNEHLPLKRMLQDLSAKTGQKMPDEVYLIFENNAWVQENLGFLGLFRKRRMAVGLPLMHMLTEQEFKAVLAHEYGHYHGGDTRLGAFIYQTRSALFRTVQNMSDNFIGKIFIAYGNMYLKLTHGISRAQEYQADRFAASHTSAAAMTAALQKVGHLGGSFDHYWSSEVVPILNSGYKPPIMGGYYSYLEVPRIQDFWKNHYEQSNEEEHALQTHPSMHKRIEALGKLDPTPEPPSEQFALNLLRDPAQQELNLLKFLGGQEAFSKLQNIDWDTVGEQVWMPFWREASAKHRHLFVGQTLENITLQLLDDTRRFRLFESMRHPSDPQGDGYPWMVVRFLFAVGLYDLGWKVEARPGASVQFSKDEQVLCPLDDLTEMQNGENRGLWLENLRKAGMEHAILFKY
;
A
#
# COMPACT_ATOMS: atom_id res chain seq x y z
N MET A 1 31.83 15.22 11.49
CA MET A 1 30.53 14.81 12.08
C MET A 1 30.02 15.97 12.93
N ASN A 2 28.87 16.57 12.59
CA ASN A 2 28.39 17.78 13.27
C ASN A 2 27.98 17.47 14.72
N ARG A 3 28.44 18.26 15.70
CA ARG A 3 28.08 18.17 17.15
C ARG A 3 26.59 17.86 17.45
N PRO A 4 25.58 18.43 16.74
CA PRO A 4 24.17 18.09 16.96
C PRO A 4 23.74 16.67 16.56
N LEU A 5 24.46 15.97 15.68
CA LEU A 5 24.13 14.58 15.32
C LEU A 5 24.58 13.60 16.40
N MET A 6 25.73 13.87 17.02
CA MET A 6 26.29 13.02 18.08
C MET A 6 25.45 13.07 19.37
N SER A 7 24.95 14.25 19.75
CA SER A 7 24.04 14.38 20.89
C SER A 7 22.71 13.66 20.66
N ARG A 8 22.18 13.70 19.43
CA ARG A 8 20.97 12.96 19.07
C ARG A 8 21.20 11.44 19.05
N ALA A 9 22.32 10.98 18.50
CA ALA A 9 22.71 9.57 18.54
C ALA A 9 22.83 9.03 19.98
N LEU A 10 23.45 9.81 20.88
CA LEU A 10 23.51 9.49 22.32
C LEU A 10 22.13 9.46 22.97
N LEU A 11 21.25 10.40 22.63
CA LEU A 11 19.86 10.41 23.10
C LEU A 11 19.11 9.15 22.64
N ALA A 12 19.26 8.75 21.37
CA ALA A 12 18.65 7.53 20.84
C ALA A 12 19.16 6.26 21.56
N LEU A 13 20.46 6.21 21.87
CA LEU A 13 21.05 5.13 22.68
C LEU A 13 20.50 5.12 24.11
N MET A 14 20.39 6.28 24.76
CA MET A 14 19.83 6.39 26.11
C MET A 14 18.36 5.94 26.15
N LEU A 15 17.57 6.33 25.16
CA LEU A 15 16.18 5.90 25.02
C LEU A 15 16.07 4.41 24.69
N MET A 16 16.98 3.86 23.89
CA MET A 16 17.05 2.41 23.67
C MET A 16 17.30 1.66 24.98
N ILE A 17 18.33 2.07 25.74
CA ILE A 17 18.65 1.48 27.05
C ILE A 17 17.45 1.62 28.00
N GLY A 18 16.81 2.79 28.02
CA GLY A 18 15.62 3.05 28.81
C GLY A 18 14.44 2.13 28.47
N PHE A 19 14.19 1.86 27.19
CA PHE A 19 13.16 0.92 26.75
C PHE A 19 13.44 -0.50 27.29
N TYR A 20 14.65 -1.02 27.08
CA TYR A 20 15.00 -2.36 27.56
C TYR A 20 14.97 -2.45 29.08
N ALA A 21 15.43 -1.42 29.79
CA ALA A 21 15.36 -1.35 31.25
C ALA A 21 13.91 -1.35 31.76
N LEU A 22 13.03 -0.55 31.13
CA LEU A 22 11.61 -0.51 31.45
C LEU A 22 10.93 -1.86 31.21
N ALA A 23 11.18 -2.47 30.05
CA ALA A 23 10.58 -3.74 29.68
C ALA A 23 11.06 -4.89 30.57
N LEU A 24 12.37 -4.96 30.85
CA LEU A 24 12.94 -5.93 31.79
C LEU A 24 12.41 -5.70 33.21
N GLY A 25 12.32 -4.44 33.65
CA GLY A 25 11.80 -4.09 34.97
C GLY A 25 10.36 -4.56 35.18
N ILE A 26 9.46 -4.21 34.24
CA ILE A 26 8.05 -4.63 34.30
C ILE A 26 7.93 -6.15 34.13
N GLY A 27 8.63 -6.73 33.16
CA GLY A 27 8.60 -8.18 32.89
C GLY A 27 9.05 -9.00 34.09
N LEU A 28 10.19 -8.67 34.69
CA LEU A 28 10.70 -9.35 35.88
C LEU A 28 9.82 -9.11 37.10
N PHE A 29 9.31 -7.88 37.30
CA PHE A 29 8.37 -7.59 38.38
C PHE A 29 7.15 -8.51 38.31
N LEU A 30 6.54 -8.66 37.13
CA LEU A 30 5.38 -9.52 36.93
C LEU A 30 5.71 -11.01 37.12
N LEU A 31 6.88 -11.46 36.67
CA LEU A 31 7.33 -12.85 36.87
C LEU A 31 7.61 -13.17 38.35
N LEU A 32 8.11 -12.20 39.12
CA LEU A 32 8.45 -12.37 40.53
C LEU A 32 7.27 -12.09 41.48
N LEU A 33 6.21 -11.42 41.01
CA LEU A 33 5.04 -11.08 41.81
C LEU A 33 4.38 -12.30 42.48
N PRO A 34 4.18 -13.47 41.82
CA PRO A 34 3.63 -14.65 42.47
C PRO A 34 4.51 -15.17 43.62
N VAL A 35 5.83 -15.18 43.41
CA VAL A 35 6.82 -15.61 44.41
C VAL A 35 6.78 -14.67 45.62
N PHE A 36 6.81 -13.36 45.38
CA PHE A 36 6.72 -12.35 46.41
C PHE A 36 5.45 -12.49 47.25
N LEU A 37 4.28 -12.65 46.60
CA LEU A 37 3.00 -12.81 47.30
C LEU A 37 2.94 -14.09 48.14
N THR A 38 3.50 -15.20 47.66
CA THR A 38 3.55 -16.47 48.40
C THR A 38 4.49 -16.38 49.60
N LEU A 39 5.66 -15.76 49.45
CA LEU A 39 6.59 -15.54 50.55
C LEU A 39 6.02 -14.58 51.61
N TRP A 40 5.37 -13.49 51.18
CA TRP A 40 4.77 -12.50 52.07
C TRP A 40 3.63 -13.12 52.90
N SER A 41 2.74 -13.85 52.25
CA SER A 41 1.59 -14.49 52.90
C SER A 41 1.92 -15.80 53.62
N HIS A 42 3.18 -16.28 53.51
CA HIS A 42 3.65 -17.56 54.06
C HIS A 42 2.78 -18.77 53.64
N SER A 43 2.00 -18.66 52.57
CA SER A 43 1.04 -19.68 52.13
C SER A 43 0.65 -19.46 50.67
N PHE A 44 0.37 -20.55 49.93
CA PHE A 44 -0.11 -20.45 48.56
C PHE A 44 -1.63 -20.19 48.53
N ASN A 45 -2.03 -18.96 48.23
CA ASN A 45 -3.44 -18.57 48.21
C ASN A 45 -4.11 -18.90 46.87
N ILE A 46 -4.92 -19.95 46.84
CA ILE A 46 -5.67 -20.39 45.65
C ILE A 46 -6.60 -19.29 45.11
N GLY A 47 -7.11 -18.40 45.98
CA GLY A 47 -7.94 -17.26 45.55
C GLY A 47 -7.20 -16.26 44.65
N LEU A 48 -5.87 -16.24 44.68
CA LEU A 48 -5.02 -15.37 43.85
C LEU A 48 -4.51 -16.07 42.58
N ILE A 49 -4.95 -17.30 42.28
CA ILE A 49 -4.44 -18.08 41.14
C ILE A 49 -4.57 -17.34 39.80
N LYS A 50 -5.66 -16.57 39.62
CA LYS A 50 -5.86 -15.75 38.43
C LYS A 50 -4.78 -14.66 38.30
N ILE A 51 -4.40 -14.03 39.41
CA ILE A 51 -3.34 -13.02 39.45
C ILE A 51 -1.99 -13.66 39.16
N TYR A 52 -1.71 -14.85 39.73
CA TYR A 52 -0.47 -15.58 39.46
C TYR A 52 -0.32 -15.94 37.98
N ILE A 53 -1.38 -16.47 37.38
CA ILE A 53 -1.38 -16.85 35.96
C ILE A 53 -1.24 -15.60 35.07
N LEU A 54 -2.04 -14.56 35.30
CA LEU A 54 -2.01 -13.34 34.48
C LEU A 54 -0.67 -12.60 34.58
N SER A 55 -0.10 -12.50 35.78
CA SER A 55 1.21 -11.86 35.97
C SER A 55 2.34 -12.67 35.33
N PHE A 56 2.33 -14.00 35.49
CA PHE A 56 3.32 -14.86 34.84
C PHE A 56 3.23 -14.78 33.31
N ILE A 57 2.03 -14.91 32.73
CA ILE A 57 1.81 -14.81 31.29
C ILE A 57 2.21 -13.42 30.77
N GLY A 58 1.77 -12.35 31.44
CA GLY A 58 2.10 -10.97 31.06
C GLY A 58 3.61 -10.72 31.09
N GLY A 59 4.28 -11.13 32.17
CA GLY A 59 5.73 -11.03 32.30
C GLY A 59 6.48 -11.82 31.24
N ALA A 60 6.06 -13.07 30.98
CA ALA A 60 6.64 -13.92 29.94
C ALA A 60 6.48 -13.31 28.54
N ILE A 61 5.30 -12.75 28.21
CA ILE A 61 5.06 -12.11 26.91
C ILE A 61 5.96 -10.86 26.75
N ILE A 62 6.14 -10.04 27.79
CA ILE A 62 7.01 -8.86 27.73
C ILE A 62 8.47 -9.28 27.46
N ILE A 63 9.00 -10.22 28.25
CA ILE A 63 10.36 -10.73 28.08
C ILE A 63 10.53 -11.37 26.70
N TRP A 64 9.54 -12.14 26.25
CA TRP A 64 9.52 -12.74 24.93
C TRP A 64 9.46 -11.72 23.78
N SER A 65 8.83 -10.55 24.00
CA SER A 65 8.68 -9.49 22.98
C SER A 65 9.97 -8.70 22.75
N ILE A 66 10.79 -8.55 23.79
CA ILE A 66 12.07 -7.83 23.74
C ILE A 66 13.25 -8.70 23.28
N LEU A 67 13.15 -10.02 23.39
CA LEU A 67 14.20 -10.91 22.92
C LEU A 67 14.39 -10.75 21.39
N PRO A 68 15.63 -10.65 20.92
CA PRO A 68 15.91 -10.52 19.49
C PRO A 68 15.44 -11.79 18.77
N ARG A 69 14.45 -11.63 17.89
CA ARG A 69 13.99 -12.74 17.05
C ARG A 69 14.86 -12.82 15.80
N PHE A 70 15.38 -14.01 15.53
CA PHE A 70 15.91 -14.33 14.21
C PHE A 70 14.72 -14.47 13.26
N GLU A 71 14.41 -13.42 12.50
CA GLU A 71 13.46 -13.52 11.42
C GLU A 71 14.05 -14.44 10.35
N ARG A 72 13.41 -15.60 10.15
CA ARG A 72 13.74 -16.46 9.01
C ARG A 72 13.43 -15.63 7.77
N PHE A 73 14.45 -15.36 6.98
CA PHE A 73 14.27 -14.63 5.74
C PHE A 73 13.27 -15.35 4.84
N GLN A 74 12.16 -14.70 4.57
CA GLN A 74 11.23 -15.07 3.53
C GLN A 74 11.57 -14.22 2.31
N ALA A 75 11.67 -14.85 1.14
CA ALA A 75 11.95 -14.12 -0.08
C ALA A 75 10.78 -13.14 -0.33
N PRO A 76 11.05 -11.83 -0.41
CA PRO A 76 9.99 -10.83 -0.54
C PRO A 76 9.33 -10.87 -1.93
N GLY A 77 9.97 -11.53 -2.90
CA GLY A 77 9.48 -11.67 -4.26
C GLY A 77 10.34 -12.59 -5.11
N LEU A 78 10.24 -12.44 -6.42
CA LEU A 78 10.96 -13.24 -7.40
C LEU A 78 12.46 -12.89 -7.38
N LYS A 79 13.32 -13.85 -7.05
CA LYS A 79 14.78 -13.66 -7.12
C LYS A 79 15.23 -13.52 -8.58
N LEU A 80 15.85 -12.40 -8.91
CA LEU A 80 16.39 -12.14 -10.24
C LEU A 80 17.78 -12.75 -10.40
N ASN A 81 18.03 -13.37 -11.56
CA ASN A 81 19.39 -13.70 -11.99
C ASN A 81 20.00 -12.50 -12.71
N LEU A 82 20.81 -11.70 -12.02
CA LEU A 82 21.41 -10.49 -12.60
C LEU A 82 22.25 -10.74 -13.87
N ASN A 83 22.69 -11.97 -14.13
CA ASN A 83 23.38 -12.29 -15.39
C ASN A 83 22.44 -12.28 -16.60
N GLU A 84 21.14 -12.43 -16.39
CA GLU A 84 20.10 -12.34 -17.43
C GLU A 84 19.62 -10.89 -17.63
N HIS A 85 19.83 -10.01 -16.65
CA HIS A 85 19.44 -8.60 -16.67
C HIS A 85 20.68 -7.68 -16.71
N LEU A 86 21.46 -7.77 -17.79
CA LEU A 86 22.74 -7.05 -17.93
C LEU A 86 22.65 -5.53 -17.74
N PRO A 87 21.64 -4.81 -18.26
CA PRO A 87 21.51 -3.37 -18.02
C PRO A 87 21.35 -3.03 -16.54
N LEU A 88 20.43 -3.72 -15.83
CA LEU A 88 20.27 -3.57 -14.38
C LEU A 88 21.57 -3.89 -13.63
N LYS A 89 22.24 -4.99 -13.99
CA LYS A 89 23.52 -5.37 -13.38
C LYS A 89 24.58 -4.28 -13.54
N ARG A 90 24.71 -3.69 -14.74
CA ARG A 90 25.66 -2.59 -15.00
C ARG A 90 25.32 -1.34 -14.20
N MET A 91 24.04 -0.98 -14.12
CA MET A 91 23.60 0.15 -13.29
C MET A 91 23.96 -0.06 -11.81
N LEU A 92 23.71 -1.25 -11.26
CA LEU A 92 24.05 -1.59 -9.89
C LEU A 92 25.56 -1.61 -9.64
N GLN A 93 26.35 -2.07 -10.61
CA GLN A 93 27.81 -2.04 -10.56
C GLN A 93 28.36 -0.61 -10.57
N ASP A 94 27.85 0.26 -11.46
CA ASP A 94 28.21 1.69 -11.53
C ASP A 94 27.88 2.39 -10.21
N LEU A 95 26.66 2.19 -9.70
CA LEU A 95 26.26 2.75 -8.42
C LEU A 95 27.15 2.26 -7.28
N SER A 96 27.39 0.95 -7.18
CA SER A 96 28.25 0.37 -6.14
C SER A 96 29.67 0.95 -6.18
N ALA A 97 30.24 1.08 -7.38
CA ALA A 97 31.57 1.66 -7.57
C ALA A 97 31.63 3.15 -7.19
N LYS A 98 30.66 3.95 -7.65
CA LYS A 98 30.61 5.39 -7.38
C LYS A 98 30.32 5.70 -5.92
N THR A 99 29.46 4.92 -5.28
CA THR A 99 29.04 5.11 -3.87
C THR A 99 29.99 4.45 -2.85
N GLY A 100 30.97 3.67 -3.32
CA GLY A 100 31.85 2.86 -2.46
C GLY A 100 31.12 1.74 -1.71
N GLN A 101 29.91 1.37 -2.15
CA GLN A 101 29.07 0.36 -1.52
C GLN A 101 29.32 -1.03 -2.12
N LYS A 102 29.06 -2.08 -1.33
CA LYS A 102 29.05 -3.45 -1.84
C LYS A 102 27.83 -3.67 -2.72
N MET A 103 28.06 -4.37 -3.82
CA MET A 103 27.02 -4.87 -4.73
C MET A 103 26.09 -5.85 -3.98
N PRO A 104 24.76 -5.84 -4.22
CA PRO A 104 23.82 -6.72 -3.56
C PRO A 104 24.05 -8.19 -3.95
N ASP A 105 24.12 -9.08 -2.96
CA ASP A 105 24.27 -10.53 -3.20
C ASP A 105 23.03 -11.14 -3.88
N GLU A 106 21.85 -10.59 -3.58
CA GLU A 106 20.57 -11.03 -4.14
C GLU A 106 19.69 -9.83 -4.46
N VAL A 107 19.06 -9.86 -5.64
CA VAL A 107 18.08 -8.86 -6.07
C VAL A 107 16.74 -9.56 -6.27
N TYR A 108 15.69 -9.00 -5.70
CA TYR A 108 14.31 -9.51 -5.76
C TYR A 108 13.43 -8.51 -6.49
N LEU A 109 12.52 -9.03 -7.31
CA LEU A 109 11.46 -8.25 -7.95
C LEU A 109 10.16 -8.41 -7.16
N ILE A 110 9.47 -7.31 -6.87
CA ILE A 110 8.25 -7.29 -6.04
C ILE A 110 7.13 -6.48 -6.70
N PHE A 111 5.87 -6.74 -6.31
CA PHE A 111 4.69 -5.97 -6.73
C PHE A 111 4.38 -4.88 -5.71
N GLU A 112 5.32 -3.97 -5.51
CA GLU A 112 5.18 -2.81 -4.62
C GLU A 112 5.74 -1.58 -5.33
N ASN A 113 5.20 -0.39 -5.05
CA ASN A 113 5.79 0.86 -5.53
C ASN A 113 6.98 1.30 -4.66
N ASN A 114 7.95 0.40 -4.48
CA ASN A 114 9.03 0.60 -3.52
C ASN A 114 10.33 -0.07 -4.00
N ALA A 115 11.46 0.42 -3.50
CA ALA A 115 12.75 -0.25 -3.59
C ALA A 115 13.43 -0.12 -2.23
N TRP A 116 14.05 -1.20 -1.78
CA TRP A 116 14.78 -1.18 -0.52
C TRP A 116 16.03 -2.03 -0.59
N VAL A 117 17.04 -1.64 0.19
CA VAL A 117 18.23 -2.44 0.43
C VAL A 117 18.22 -2.85 1.90
N GLN A 118 18.45 -4.14 2.16
CA GLN A 118 18.59 -4.71 3.50
C GLN A 118 19.92 -5.45 3.63
N GLU A 119 20.70 -5.15 4.66
CA GLU A 119 21.88 -5.93 5.04
C GLU A 119 21.56 -6.78 6.28
N ASN A 120 21.42 -8.10 6.08
CA ASN A 120 21.20 -9.03 7.18
C ASN A 120 22.53 -9.46 7.79
N LEU A 121 22.66 -9.29 9.11
CA LEU A 121 23.76 -9.85 9.88
C LEU A 121 23.41 -11.29 10.27
N GLY A 122 24.20 -12.26 9.79
CA GLY A 122 24.16 -13.66 10.21
C GLY A 122 24.72 -13.86 11.62
N PHE A 123 24.90 -15.12 12.02
CA PHE A 123 25.36 -15.52 13.36
C PHE A 123 26.57 -14.68 13.82
N LEU A 124 26.46 -14.02 14.99
CA LEU A 124 27.49 -13.13 15.57
C LEU A 124 28.01 -11.99 14.66
N GLY A 125 27.29 -11.65 13.58
CA GLY A 125 27.73 -10.67 12.59
C GLY A 125 28.81 -11.18 11.63
N LEU A 126 29.09 -12.49 11.62
CA LEU A 126 30.14 -13.13 10.81
C LEU A 126 29.78 -13.25 9.33
N PHE A 127 28.49 -13.33 8.99
CA PHE A 127 28.03 -13.39 7.60
C PHE A 127 27.18 -12.16 7.31
N ARG A 128 27.49 -11.45 6.24
CA ARG A 128 26.71 -10.30 5.77
C ARG A 128 26.18 -10.64 4.40
N LYS A 129 24.86 -10.68 4.25
CA LYS A 129 24.22 -10.76 2.94
C LYS A 129 23.42 -9.48 2.72
N ARG A 130 23.76 -8.78 1.65
CA ARG A 130 23.04 -7.60 1.18
C ARG A 130 22.02 -8.03 0.15
N ARG A 131 20.77 -7.70 0.42
CA ARG A 131 19.64 -8.01 -0.45
C ARG A 131 18.99 -6.71 -0.88
N MET A 132 18.57 -6.66 -2.12
CA MET A 132 17.81 -5.54 -2.66
C MET A 132 16.48 -6.07 -3.17
N ALA A 133 15.40 -5.36 -2.87
CA ALA A 133 14.13 -5.57 -3.55
C ALA A 133 13.83 -4.35 -4.42
N VAL A 134 13.30 -4.61 -5.60
CA VAL A 134 12.95 -3.61 -6.60
C VAL A 134 11.52 -3.86 -7.03
N GLY A 135 10.67 -2.84 -6.91
CA GLY A 135 9.31 -2.84 -7.37
C GLY A 135 9.21 -2.85 -8.90
N LEU A 136 8.51 -3.82 -9.47
CA LEU A 136 8.16 -3.78 -10.89
C LEU A 136 7.29 -2.55 -11.24
N PRO A 137 6.28 -2.17 -10.43
CA PRO A 137 5.50 -0.93 -10.64
C PRO A 137 6.39 0.32 -10.57
N LEU A 138 7.35 0.35 -9.65
CA LEU A 138 8.31 1.45 -9.50
C LEU A 138 9.17 1.61 -10.77
N MET A 139 9.68 0.50 -11.32
CA MET A 139 10.46 0.53 -12.58
C MET A 139 9.61 0.95 -13.78
N HIS A 140 8.29 0.72 -13.73
CA HIS A 140 7.37 1.11 -14.78
C HIS A 140 7.12 2.63 -14.80
N MET A 141 7.01 3.27 -13.62
CA MET A 141 6.70 4.70 -13.53
C MET A 141 7.93 5.63 -13.62
N LEU A 142 9.11 5.12 -13.30
CA LEU A 142 10.34 5.90 -13.26
C LEU A 142 11.15 5.79 -14.54
N THR A 143 11.81 6.87 -14.93
CA THR A 143 12.90 6.82 -15.91
C THR A 143 14.11 6.10 -15.30
N GLU A 144 15.04 5.64 -16.15
CA GLU A 144 16.27 5.00 -15.68
C GLU A 144 17.07 5.87 -14.71
N GLN A 145 17.09 7.20 -14.91
CA GLN A 145 17.81 8.12 -14.03
C GLN A 145 17.09 8.39 -12.72
N GLU A 146 15.77 8.55 -12.76
CA GLU A 146 14.95 8.66 -11.54
C GLU A 146 15.10 7.39 -10.71
N PHE A 147 15.00 6.21 -11.34
CA PHE A 147 15.20 4.93 -10.68
C PHE A 147 16.62 4.78 -10.11
N LYS A 148 17.64 5.19 -10.87
CA LYS A 148 19.02 5.24 -10.38
C LYS A 148 19.16 6.16 -9.16
N ALA A 149 18.44 7.28 -9.12
CA ALA A 149 18.43 8.20 -7.98
C ALA A 149 17.77 7.55 -6.75
N VAL A 150 16.67 6.82 -6.92
CA VAL A 150 16.06 6.03 -5.83
C VAL A 150 17.05 4.98 -5.30
N LEU A 151 17.71 4.22 -6.16
CA LEU A 151 18.71 3.24 -5.71
C LEU A 151 19.92 3.90 -5.02
N ALA A 152 20.34 5.08 -5.49
CA ALA A 152 21.41 5.84 -4.86
C ALA A 152 20.99 6.36 -3.46
N HIS A 153 19.72 6.75 -3.30
CA HIS A 153 19.12 7.12 -2.01
C HIS A 153 19.17 5.94 -1.04
N GLU A 154 18.74 4.75 -1.48
CA GLU A 154 18.82 3.52 -0.67
C GLU A 154 20.26 3.21 -0.24
N TYR A 155 21.24 3.38 -1.14
CA TYR A 155 22.66 3.26 -0.77
C TYR A 155 23.12 4.36 0.20
N GLY A 156 22.53 5.56 0.12
CA GLY A 156 22.78 6.67 1.03
C GLY A 156 22.45 6.33 2.49
N HIS A 157 21.45 5.50 2.75
CA HIS A 157 21.17 5.00 4.10
C HIS A 157 22.31 4.13 4.68
N TYR A 158 23.14 3.52 3.82
CA TYR A 158 24.31 2.74 4.22
C TYR A 158 25.61 3.54 4.21
N HIS A 159 25.59 4.77 3.67
CA HIS A 159 26.75 5.64 3.56
C HIS A 159 26.82 6.57 4.78
N GLY A 160 27.76 6.33 5.70
CA GLY A 160 27.98 7.18 6.88
C GLY A 160 28.43 6.48 8.17
N GLY A 161 28.64 5.16 8.17
CA GLY A 161 29.10 4.42 9.37
C GLY A 161 28.03 4.23 10.46
N ASP A 162 26.87 4.88 10.33
CA ASP A 162 25.71 4.78 11.21
C ASP A 162 24.93 3.46 11.08
N THR A 163 25.33 2.55 10.18
CA THR A 163 24.62 1.27 9.93
C THR A 163 24.47 0.40 11.17
N ARG A 164 25.43 0.43 12.10
CA ARG A 164 25.32 -0.29 13.38
C ARG A 164 24.27 0.35 14.29
N LEU A 165 24.34 1.66 14.48
CA LEU A 165 23.40 2.38 15.35
C LEU A 165 21.98 2.36 14.76
N GLY A 166 21.85 2.52 13.44
CA GLY A 166 20.59 2.40 12.70
C GLY A 166 19.99 1.00 12.82
N ALA A 167 20.78 -0.07 12.69
CA ALA A 167 20.30 -1.44 12.90
C ALA A 167 19.83 -1.68 14.35
N PHE A 168 20.51 -1.11 15.35
CA PHE A 168 20.08 -1.19 16.75
C PHE A 168 18.81 -0.37 17.01
N ILE A 169 18.69 0.84 16.45
CA ILE A 169 17.47 1.67 16.52
C ILE A 169 16.29 0.95 15.86
N TYR A 170 16.49 0.35 14.69
CA TYR A 170 15.47 -0.44 14.01
C TYR A 170 15.02 -1.63 14.86
N GLN A 171 15.95 -2.44 15.37
CA GLN A 171 15.62 -3.56 16.25
C GLN A 171 14.86 -3.12 17.51
N THR A 172 15.24 -1.98 18.08
CA THR A 172 14.55 -1.37 19.23
C THR A 172 13.13 -0.96 18.86
N ARG A 173 12.92 -0.34 17.69
CA ARG A 173 11.58 0.00 17.18
C ARG A 173 10.74 -1.24 16.96
N SER A 174 11.28 -2.30 16.35
CA SER A 174 10.55 -3.56 16.16
C SER A 174 10.20 -4.22 17.49
N ALA A 175 11.11 -4.21 18.48
CA ALA A 175 10.84 -4.73 19.82
C ALA A 175 9.75 -3.93 20.54
N LEU A 176 9.84 -2.60 20.49
CA LEU A 176 8.83 -1.69 21.02
C LEU A 176 7.46 -1.93 20.38
N PHE A 177 7.39 -2.02 19.06
CA PHE A 177 6.15 -2.25 18.32
C PHE A 177 5.51 -3.60 18.70
N ARG A 178 6.30 -4.68 18.79
CA ARG A 178 5.81 -5.99 19.26
C ARG A 178 5.28 -5.93 20.69
N THR A 179 6.01 -5.27 21.59
CA THR A 179 5.57 -5.11 22.98
C THR A 179 4.26 -4.34 23.05
N VAL A 180 4.09 -3.29 22.23
CA VAL A 180 2.83 -2.54 22.13
C VAL A 180 1.71 -3.40 21.56
N GLN A 181 1.92 -4.10 20.44
CA GLN A 181 0.90 -4.98 19.84
C GLN A 181 0.46 -6.10 20.77
N ASN A 182 1.40 -6.72 21.50
CA ASN A 182 1.09 -7.81 22.41
C ASN A 182 0.44 -7.34 23.74
N MET A 183 0.42 -6.04 24.02
CA MET A 183 -0.04 -5.47 25.29
C MET A 183 -1.11 -4.37 25.13
N SER A 184 -1.54 -4.05 23.90
CA SER A 184 -2.29 -2.83 23.54
C SER A 184 -3.55 -2.62 24.37
N ASP A 185 -4.20 -3.70 24.77
CA ASP A 185 -5.53 -3.66 25.38
C ASP A 185 -5.48 -3.44 26.91
N ASN A 186 -4.28 -3.39 27.50
CA ASN A 186 -4.07 -3.31 28.94
C ASN A 186 -3.34 -2.02 29.38
N PHE A 187 -3.43 -1.67 30.67
CA PHE A 187 -2.75 -0.50 31.25
C PHE A 187 -1.23 -0.51 31.00
N ILE A 188 -0.61 -1.69 31.01
CA ILE A 188 0.82 -1.87 30.69
C ILE A 188 1.11 -1.47 29.23
N GLY A 189 0.23 -1.82 28.29
CA GLY A 189 0.35 -1.38 26.90
C GLY A 189 0.35 0.13 26.76
N LYS A 190 -0.49 0.84 27.53
CA LYS A 190 -0.51 2.32 27.54
C LYS A 190 0.83 2.92 27.96
N ILE A 191 1.55 2.31 28.89
CA ILE A 191 2.91 2.73 29.30
C ILE A 191 3.87 2.59 28.12
N PHE A 192 3.86 1.45 27.42
CA PHE A 192 4.72 1.22 26.25
C PHE A 192 4.33 2.09 25.06
N ILE A 193 3.05 2.38 24.86
CA ILE A 193 2.57 3.33 23.84
C ILE A 193 3.09 4.74 24.16
N ALA A 194 2.95 5.19 25.41
CA ALA A 194 3.48 6.49 25.83
C ALA A 194 5.00 6.59 25.64
N TYR A 195 5.73 5.55 26.05
CA TYR A 195 7.16 5.45 25.83
C TYR A 195 7.51 5.47 24.35
N GLY A 196 6.78 4.70 23.53
CA GLY A 196 6.99 4.61 22.10
C GLY A 196 6.75 5.93 21.39
N ASN A 197 5.68 6.64 21.73
CA ASN A 197 5.39 7.98 21.21
C ASN A 197 6.50 8.97 21.60
N MET A 198 7.00 8.93 22.84
CA MET A 198 8.14 9.74 23.26
C MET A 198 9.43 9.36 22.50
N TYR A 199 9.69 8.06 22.34
CA TYR A 199 10.85 7.53 21.61
C TYR A 199 10.84 8.01 20.17
N LEU A 200 9.70 7.89 19.48
CA LEU A 200 9.50 8.41 18.14
C LEU A 200 9.73 9.92 18.15
N LYS A 201 9.03 10.67 19.02
CA LYS A 201 9.12 12.14 19.15
C LYS A 201 10.57 12.63 19.21
N LEU A 202 11.39 11.99 20.06
CA LEU A 202 12.77 12.37 20.31
C LEU A 202 13.75 11.87 19.23
N THR A 203 13.44 10.78 18.53
CA THR A 203 14.30 10.22 17.47
C THR A 203 13.97 10.73 16.06
N HIS A 204 12.84 11.42 15.83
CA HIS A 204 12.49 11.96 14.51
C HIS A 204 13.54 12.90 13.93
N GLY A 205 14.20 13.70 14.77
CA GLY A 205 15.25 14.63 14.31
C GLY A 205 16.47 13.92 13.70
N ILE A 206 16.69 12.64 14.02
CA ILE A 206 17.74 11.80 13.42
C ILE A 206 17.25 11.26 12.10
N SER A 207 16.06 10.65 12.09
CA SER A 207 15.42 10.09 10.89
C SER A 207 15.34 11.14 9.77
N ARG A 208 14.85 12.34 10.09
CA ARG A 208 14.79 13.45 9.13
C ARG A 208 16.17 13.88 8.62
N ALA A 209 17.18 13.91 9.48
CA ALA A 209 18.53 14.27 9.06
C ALA A 209 19.17 13.21 8.16
N GLN A 210 18.83 11.93 8.37
CA GLN A 210 19.25 10.81 7.51
C GLN A 210 18.61 10.89 6.12
N GLU A 211 17.32 11.22 6.03
CA GLU A 211 16.64 11.45 4.74
C GLU A 211 17.31 12.55 3.93
N TYR A 212 17.53 13.74 4.52
CA TYR A 212 18.23 14.82 3.81
C TYR A 212 19.67 14.45 3.43
N GLN A 213 20.34 13.59 4.20
CA GLN A 213 21.69 13.11 3.86
C GLN A 213 21.63 12.13 2.68
N ALA A 214 20.69 11.19 2.70
CA ALA A 214 20.48 10.24 1.62
C ALA A 214 20.04 10.94 0.32
N ASP A 215 19.20 11.97 0.39
CA ASP A 215 18.81 12.79 -0.77
C ASP A 215 20.00 13.52 -1.40
N ARG A 216 20.81 14.20 -0.58
CA ARG A 216 22.02 14.87 -1.06
C ARG A 216 23.01 13.86 -1.63
N PHE A 217 23.13 12.70 -0.99
CA PHE A 217 23.99 11.62 -1.45
C PHE A 217 23.54 11.07 -2.80
N ALA A 218 22.24 10.83 -2.98
CA ALA A 218 21.69 10.41 -4.26
C ALA A 218 21.95 11.46 -5.34
N ALA A 219 21.60 12.72 -5.07
CA ALA A 219 21.77 13.84 -6.00
C ALA A 219 23.23 14.07 -6.41
N SER A 220 24.20 13.80 -5.53
CA SER A 220 25.63 13.94 -5.86
C SER A 220 26.17 12.82 -6.74
N HIS A 221 25.48 11.67 -6.83
CA HIS A 221 25.88 10.51 -7.64
C HIS A 221 24.98 10.29 -8.87
N THR A 222 23.90 11.05 -8.98
CA THR A 222 23.01 11.15 -10.14
C THR A 222 22.83 12.65 -10.49
N SER A 223 21.65 13.21 -10.21
CA SER A 223 21.40 14.64 -10.29
C SER A 223 20.31 15.08 -9.32
N ALA A 224 20.34 16.36 -8.93
CA ALA A 224 19.29 16.95 -8.08
C ALA A 224 17.91 16.93 -8.79
N ALA A 225 17.91 17.09 -10.12
CA ALA A 225 16.70 17.01 -10.94
C ALA A 225 16.10 15.60 -10.94
N ALA A 226 16.92 14.56 -11.17
CA ALA A 226 16.45 13.18 -11.17
C ALA A 226 15.93 12.74 -9.79
N MET A 227 16.62 13.14 -8.71
CA MET A 227 16.14 12.85 -7.34
C MET A 227 14.83 13.59 -7.04
N THR A 228 14.70 14.85 -7.47
CA THR A 228 13.47 15.63 -7.29
C THR A 228 12.29 15.00 -8.01
N ALA A 229 12.47 14.63 -9.29
CA ALA A 229 11.43 13.98 -10.09
C ALA A 229 11.05 12.60 -9.50
N ALA A 230 12.04 11.82 -9.07
CA ALA A 230 11.80 10.56 -8.38
C ALA A 230 10.99 10.74 -7.08
N LEU A 231 11.36 11.71 -6.23
CA LEU A 231 10.62 12.02 -4.99
C LEU A 231 9.18 12.45 -5.28
N GLN A 232 8.96 13.25 -6.33
CA GLN A 232 7.61 13.65 -6.74
C GLN A 232 6.77 12.45 -7.16
N LYS A 233 7.31 11.58 -8.03
CA LYS A 233 6.57 10.39 -8.49
C LYS A 233 6.31 9.41 -7.34
N VAL A 234 7.32 9.09 -6.55
CA VAL A 234 7.18 8.15 -5.41
C VAL A 234 6.28 8.73 -4.32
N GLY A 235 6.40 10.04 -4.03
CA GLY A 235 5.56 10.73 -3.05
C GLY A 235 4.08 10.68 -3.44
N HIS A 236 3.74 11.16 -4.63
CA HIS A 236 2.34 11.21 -5.08
C HIS A 236 1.75 9.82 -5.33
N LEU A 237 2.53 8.86 -5.84
CA LEU A 237 2.00 7.58 -6.31
C LEU A 237 2.28 6.40 -5.37
N GLY A 238 2.83 6.64 -4.18
CA GLY A 238 3.28 5.57 -3.28
C GLY A 238 2.22 4.51 -2.96
N GLY A 239 0.97 4.93 -2.72
CA GLY A 239 -0.16 4.02 -2.45
C GLY A 239 -0.95 3.57 -3.68
N SER A 240 -0.61 4.07 -4.87
CA SER A 240 -1.43 3.88 -6.07
C SER A 240 -1.45 2.46 -6.59
N PHE A 241 -0.32 1.75 -6.51
CA PHE A 241 -0.26 0.37 -6.96
C PHE A 241 -1.06 -0.56 -6.06
N ASP A 242 -1.03 -0.38 -4.74
CA ASP A 242 -1.80 -1.21 -3.79
C ASP A 242 -3.31 -1.04 -4.01
N HIS A 243 -3.73 0.21 -4.27
CA HIS A 243 -5.12 0.48 -4.66
C HIS A 243 -5.46 -0.22 -5.96
N TYR A 244 -4.71 0.02 -7.05
CA TYR A 244 -4.93 -0.63 -8.35
C TYR A 244 -4.95 -2.17 -8.23
N TRP A 245 -4.02 -2.74 -7.47
CA TRP A 245 -3.95 -4.18 -7.22
C TRP A 245 -5.23 -4.70 -6.59
N SER A 246 -5.70 -4.04 -5.52
CA SER A 246 -6.87 -4.48 -4.77
C SER A 246 -8.20 -4.18 -5.45
N SER A 247 -8.32 -3.06 -6.17
CA SER A 247 -9.56 -2.63 -6.81
C SER A 247 -9.76 -3.21 -8.20
N GLU A 248 -8.69 -3.35 -9.00
CA GLU A 248 -8.79 -3.78 -10.40
C GLU A 248 -8.29 -5.22 -10.60
N VAL A 249 -7.09 -5.53 -10.10
CA VAL A 249 -6.40 -6.80 -10.46
C VAL A 249 -6.96 -8.00 -9.67
N VAL A 250 -7.09 -7.88 -8.36
CA VAL A 250 -7.55 -8.98 -7.49
C VAL A 250 -8.92 -9.53 -7.89
N PRO A 251 -9.95 -8.71 -8.21
CA PRO A 251 -11.22 -9.23 -8.69
C PRO A 251 -11.12 -10.03 -10.00
N ILE A 252 -10.26 -9.61 -10.93
CA ILE A 252 -10.03 -10.32 -12.20
C ILE A 252 -9.35 -11.67 -11.94
N LEU A 253 -8.33 -11.69 -11.07
CA LEU A 253 -7.66 -12.92 -10.63
C LEU A 253 -8.64 -13.90 -9.96
N ASN A 254 -9.52 -13.40 -9.08
CA ASN A 254 -10.54 -14.21 -8.41
C ASN A 254 -11.58 -14.76 -9.39
N SER A 255 -11.77 -14.11 -10.54
CA SER A 255 -12.65 -14.56 -11.62
C SER A 255 -11.99 -15.57 -12.56
N GLY A 256 -10.74 -15.97 -12.28
CA GLY A 256 -10.02 -16.97 -13.06
C GLY A 256 -9.23 -16.42 -14.25
N TYR A 257 -9.04 -15.10 -14.32
CA TYR A 257 -8.32 -14.44 -15.41
C TYR A 257 -7.05 -13.73 -14.94
N LYS A 258 -6.09 -13.51 -15.82
CA LYS A 258 -4.90 -12.70 -15.57
C LYS A 258 -4.75 -11.63 -16.67
N PRO A 259 -4.90 -10.33 -16.33
CA PRO A 259 -4.73 -9.24 -17.28
C PRO A 259 -3.24 -8.85 -17.38
N PRO A 260 -2.82 -8.06 -18.37
CA PRO A 260 -1.51 -7.42 -18.36
C PRO A 260 -1.46 -6.37 -17.23
N ILE A 261 -0.77 -6.70 -16.14
CA ILE A 261 -0.86 -5.96 -14.87
C ILE A 261 -0.19 -4.60 -14.98
N MET A 262 1.04 -4.51 -15.48
CA MET A 262 1.75 -3.24 -15.64
C MET A 262 1.12 -2.37 -16.73
N GLY A 263 0.65 -2.97 -17.84
CA GLY A 263 -0.05 -2.22 -18.89
C GLY A 263 -1.37 -1.61 -18.41
N GLY A 264 -2.10 -2.34 -17.56
CA GLY A 264 -3.29 -1.80 -16.89
C GLY A 264 -2.95 -0.71 -15.87
N TYR A 265 -1.85 -0.87 -15.13
CA TYR A 265 -1.40 0.14 -14.18
C TYR A 265 -0.99 1.45 -14.86
N TYR A 266 -0.33 1.36 -16.01
CA TYR A 266 -0.04 2.53 -16.85
C TYR A 266 -1.31 3.28 -17.23
N SER A 267 -2.29 2.54 -17.78
CA SER A 267 -3.58 3.10 -18.19
C SER A 267 -4.33 3.71 -17.00
N TYR A 268 -4.30 3.04 -15.84
CA TYR A 268 -4.89 3.51 -14.58
C TYR A 268 -4.32 4.87 -14.15
N LEU A 269 -2.99 5.04 -14.23
CA LEU A 269 -2.32 6.30 -13.88
C LEU A 269 -2.54 7.43 -14.89
N GLU A 270 -2.94 7.13 -16.12
CA GLU A 270 -3.27 8.15 -17.14
C GLU A 270 -4.67 8.75 -16.95
N VAL A 271 -5.53 8.14 -16.14
CA VAL A 271 -6.88 8.66 -15.89
C VAL A 271 -6.83 9.95 -15.05
N PRO A 272 -7.36 11.09 -15.52
CA PRO A 272 -7.27 12.37 -14.80
C PRO A 272 -7.81 12.33 -13.37
N ARG A 273 -8.96 11.69 -13.16
CA ARG A 273 -9.56 11.51 -11.83
C ARG A 273 -8.62 10.77 -10.87
N ILE A 274 -7.87 9.79 -11.36
CA ILE A 274 -6.89 9.02 -10.57
C ILE A 274 -5.67 9.90 -10.24
N GLN A 275 -5.17 10.68 -11.21
CA GLN A 275 -4.08 11.63 -10.97
C GLN A 275 -4.46 12.67 -9.91
N ASP A 276 -5.65 13.27 -10.03
CA ASP A 276 -6.17 14.24 -9.08
C ASP A 276 -6.37 13.60 -7.69
N PHE A 277 -6.90 12.38 -7.63
CA PHE A 277 -7.07 11.64 -6.38
C PHE A 277 -5.74 11.46 -5.65
N TRP A 278 -4.71 10.94 -6.33
CA TRP A 278 -3.41 10.67 -5.70
C TRP A 278 -2.64 11.94 -5.35
N LYS A 279 -2.78 12.99 -6.16
CA LYS A 279 -2.24 14.32 -5.84
C LYS A 279 -2.88 14.89 -4.56
N ASN A 280 -4.21 14.91 -4.50
CA ASN A 280 -4.93 15.43 -3.33
C ASN A 280 -4.68 14.58 -2.08
N HIS A 281 -4.63 13.25 -2.23
CA HIS A 281 -4.32 12.34 -1.13
C HIS A 281 -2.95 12.64 -0.52
N TYR A 282 -1.95 12.87 -1.37
CA TYR A 282 -0.61 13.26 -0.92
C TYR A 282 -0.62 14.61 -0.20
N GLU A 283 -1.26 15.64 -0.78
CA GLU A 283 -1.34 16.98 -0.21
C GLU A 283 -1.98 16.95 1.20
N GLN A 284 -3.13 16.29 1.33
CA GLN A 284 -3.83 16.12 2.61
C GLN A 284 -2.98 15.37 3.66
N SER A 285 -2.26 14.33 3.25
CA SER A 285 -1.38 13.56 4.15
C SER A 285 -0.17 14.36 4.65
N ASN A 286 0.18 15.49 4.01
CA ASN A 286 1.35 16.31 4.32
C ASN A 286 1.03 17.71 4.88
N GLU A 287 -0.24 18.12 4.94
CA GLU A 287 -0.64 19.39 5.54
C GLU A 287 -0.43 19.43 7.07
N GLU A 288 -0.53 18.28 7.73
CA GLU A 288 -0.23 18.16 9.16
C GLU A 288 1.09 17.38 9.36
N GLU A 289 2.17 18.08 9.74
CA GLU A 289 3.40 17.43 10.28
C GLU A 289 3.05 16.73 11.61
N HIS A 290 2.38 15.59 11.52
CA HIS A 290 2.00 14.83 12.69
C HIS A 290 3.27 14.38 13.42
N ALA A 291 3.23 14.43 14.74
CA ALA A 291 4.33 14.01 15.62
C ALA A 291 4.72 12.52 15.50
N LEU A 292 4.10 11.76 14.61
CA LEU A 292 4.39 10.36 14.30
C LEU A 292 4.94 10.16 12.87
N GLN A 293 4.93 11.19 12.00
CA GLN A 293 5.54 11.10 10.67
C GLN A 293 7.07 11.05 10.79
N THR A 294 7.66 9.92 10.38
CA THR A 294 9.09 9.63 10.55
C THR A 294 9.99 10.25 9.48
N HIS A 295 9.43 10.68 8.36
CA HIS A 295 10.14 11.27 7.23
C HIS A 295 9.79 12.77 7.12
N PRO A 296 10.71 13.64 6.65
CA PRO A 296 10.36 15.01 6.31
C PRO A 296 9.40 15.02 5.11
N SER A 297 8.54 16.06 5.01
CA SER A 297 7.67 16.22 3.85
C SER A 297 8.48 16.33 2.56
N MET A 298 7.92 15.83 1.45
CA MET A 298 8.55 15.92 0.13
C MET A 298 8.90 17.36 -0.22
N HIS A 299 8.03 18.34 0.09
CA HIS A 299 8.30 19.76 -0.19
C HIS A 299 9.61 20.24 0.44
N LYS A 300 9.89 19.90 1.71
CA LYS A 300 11.14 20.29 2.36
C LYS A 300 12.35 19.55 1.79
N ARG A 301 12.18 18.29 1.37
CA ARG A 301 13.24 17.50 0.72
C ARG A 301 13.59 18.08 -0.65
N ILE A 302 12.58 18.43 -1.45
CA ILE A 302 12.74 19.11 -2.74
C ILE A 302 13.38 20.49 -2.55
N GLU A 303 12.94 21.28 -1.57
CA GLU A 303 13.55 22.58 -1.26
C GLU A 303 15.04 22.44 -0.88
N ALA A 304 15.39 21.39 -0.12
CA ALA A 304 16.77 21.10 0.23
C ALA A 304 17.61 20.67 -0.98
N LEU A 305 17.03 19.90 -1.91
CA LEU A 305 17.66 19.51 -3.17
C LEU A 305 17.86 20.69 -4.12
N GLY A 306 16.91 21.63 -4.16
CA GLY A 306 16.99 22.85 -4.99
C GLY A 306 18.11 23.81 -4.59
N LYS A 307 18.76 23.58 -3.44
CA LYS A 307 19.94 24.34 -2.97
C LYS A 307 21.27 23.73 -3.44
N LEU A 308 21.24 22.57 -4.10
CA LEU A 308 22.43 21.93 -4.66
C LEU A 308 22.75 22.52 -6.04
N ASP A 309 24.04 22.50 -6.39
CA ASP A 309 24.47 22.96 -7.72
C ASP A 309 23.86 22.06 -8.82
N PRO A 310 23.38 22.65 -9.93
CA PRO A 310 22.86 21.90 -11.05
C PRO A 310 23.92 20.94 -11.60
N THR A 311 23.55 19.66 -11.71
CA THR A 311 24.37 18.62 -12.30
C THR A 311 24.06 18.53 -13.80
N PRO A 312 25.08 18.43 -14.68
CA PRO A 312 24.88 18.51 -16.13
C PRO A 312 24.34 17.23 -16.77
N GLU A 313 24.05 16.17 -16.01
CA GLU A 313 23.55 14.91 -16.56
C GLU A 313 22.10 15.12 -17.07
N PRO A 314 21.86 15.04 -18.39
CA PRO A 314 20.54 15.32 -18.96
C PRO A 314 19.57 14.22 -18.56
N PRO A 315 18.28 14.51 -18.32
CA PRO A 315 17.26 13.50 -18.02
C PRO A 315 17.27 12.37 -19.06
N SER A 316 17.34 11.11 -18.62
CA SER A 316 17.07 9.98 -19.52
C SER A 316 15.56 9.88 -19.74
N GLU A 317 15.14 9.79 -20.99
CA GLU A 317 13.73 9.56 -21.36
C GLU A 317 13.35 8.07 -21.33
N GLN A 318 14.32 7.16 -21.15
CA GLN A 318 14.05 5.72 -21.13
C GLN A 318 13.50 5.30 -19.78
N PHE A 319 12.44 4.48 -19.77
CA PHE A 319 11.87 3.91 -18.56
C PHE A 319 12.78 2.86 -17.94
N ALA A 320 12.82 2.82 -16.60
CA ALA A 320 13.60 1.85 -15.85
C ALA A 320 13.19 0.40 -16.12
N LEU A 321 11.98 0.17 -16.62
CA LEU A 321 11.51 -1.14 -17.08
C LEU A 321 12.45 -1.78 -18.13
N ASN A 322 13.12 -0.97 -18.96
CA ASN A 322 14.10 -1.43 -19.96
C ASN A 322 15.35 -2.06 -19.34
N LEU A 323 15.56 -1.86 -18.03
CA LEU A 323 16.66 -2.50 -17.30
C LEU A 323 16.43 -4.01 -17.12
N LEU A 324 15.17 -4.46 -17.23
CA LEU A 324 14.79 -5.85 -17.17
C LEU A 324 14.73 -6.45 -18.58
N ARG A 325 15.36 -7.62 -18.75
CA ARG A 325 15.09 -8.48 -19.89
C ARG A 325 13.69 -9.06 -19.78
N ASP A 326 12.92 -8.88 -20.85
CA ASP A 326 11.54 -9.40 -21.02
C ASP A 326 10.64 -9.09 -19.81
N PRO A 327 10.30 -7.81 -19.59
CA PRO A 327 9.55 -7.38 -18.42
C PRO A 327 8.18 -8.05 -18.31
N ALA A 328 7.53 -8.35 -19.43
CA ALA A 328 6.25 -9.08 -19.47
C ALA A 328 6.41 -10.51 -18.91
N GLN A 329 7.47 -11.22 -19.29
CA GLN A 329 7.74 -12.53 -18.71
C GLN A 329 8.10 -12.45 -17.22
N GLN A 330 8.79 -11.39 -16.77
CA GLN A 330 9.07 -11.19 -15.34
C GLN A 330 7.80 -10.91 -14.52
N GLU A 331 6.84 -10.16 -15.08
CA GLU A 331 5.52 -9.96 -14.47
C GLU A 331 4.81 -11.30 -14.24
N LEU A 332 4.77 -12.16 -15.25
CA LEU A 332 4.16 -13.49 -15.14
C LEU A 332 4.88 -14.39 -14.14
N ASN A 333 6.22 -14.35 -14.13
CA ASN A 333 7.03 -15.12 -13.18
C ASN A 333 6.79 -14.65 -11.74
N LEU A 334 6.64 -13.35 -11.53
CA LEU A 334 6.34 -12.76 -10.24
C LEU A 334 4.92 -13.11 -9.78
N LEU A 335 3.93 -13.00 -10.65
CA LEU A 335 2.56 -13.42 -10.36
C LEU A 335 2.50 -14.91 -9.98
N LYS A 336 3.21 -15.76 -10.73
CA LYS A 336 3.35 -17.20 -10.43
C LYS A 336 4.05 -17.46 -9.10
N PHE A 337 5.05 -16.66 -8.74
CA PHE A 337 5.72 -16.75 -7.44
C PHE A 337 4.75 -16.47 -6.29
N LEU A 338 3.90 -15.45 -6.42
CA LEU A 338 2.95 -15.04 -5.37
C LEU A 338 1.76 -15.99 -5.24
N GLY A 339 1.14 -16.39 -6.36
CA GLY A 339 -0.04 -17.27 -6.36
C GLY A 339 0.30 -18.76 -6.26
N GLY A 340 1.55 -19.13 -6.54
CA GLY A 340 1.97 -20.52 -6.68
C GLY A 340 1.63 -21.11 -8.06
N GLN A 341 2.35 -22.17 -8.43
CA GLN A 341 2.24 -22.82 -9.74
C GLN A 341 0.82 -23.33 -10.05
N GLU A 342 0.14 -23.90 -9.06
CA GLU A 342 -1.18 -24.50 -9.25
C GLU A 342 -2.23 -23.42 -9.56
N ALA A 343 -2.32 -22.37 -8.73
CA ALA A 343 -3.28 -21.29 -8.95
C ALA A 343 -2.99 -20.57 -10.29
N PHE A 344 -1.72 -20.28 -10.57
CA PHE A 344 -1.32 -19.63 -11.82
C PHE A 344 -1.74 -20.44 -13.06
N SER A 345 -1.62 -21.77 -13.02
CA SER A 345 -1.99 -22.64 -14.14
C SER A 345 -3.49 -22.66 -14.45
N LYS A 346 -4.35 -22.29 -13.49
CA LYS A 346 -5.81 -22.21 -13.66
C LYS A 346 -6.25 -20.88 -14.29
N LEU A 347 -5.40 -19.86 -14.29
CA LEU A 347 -5.74 -18.54 -14.80
C LEU A 347 -5.68 -18.48 -16.32
N GLN A 348 -6.70 -17.91 -16.96
CA GLN A 348 -6.72 -17.63 -18.40
C GLN A 348 -6.25 -16.20 -18.70
N ASN A 349 -5.58 -15.99 -19.83
CA ASN A 349 -5.19 -14.63 -20.22
C ASN A 349 -6.43 -13.83 -20.63
N ILE A 350 -6.48 -12.56 -20.27
CA ILE A 350 -7.53 -11.63 -20.69
C ILE A 350 -6.91 -10.29 -21.11
N ASP A 351 -7.54 -9.59 -22.05
CA ASP A 351 -7.20 -8.21 -22.39
C ASP A 351 -8.13 -7.23 -21.66
N TRP A 352 -7.62 -6.06 -21.26
CA TRP A 352 -8.40 -5.02 -20.60
C TRP A 352 -9.63 -4.60 -21.41
N ASP A 353 -9.57 -4.63 -22.74
CA ASP A 353 -10.70 -4.35 -23.63
C ASP A 353 -11.90 -5.27 -23.38
N THR A 354 -11.64 -6.49 -22.89
CA THR A 354 -12.65 -7.55 -22.72
C THR A 354 -13.04 -7.80 -21.26
N VAL A 355 -12.38 -7.15 -20.31
CA VAL A 355 -12.64 -7.32 -18.86
C VAL A 355 -14.08 -6.95 -18.51
N GLY A 356 -14.60 -5.87 -19.10
CA GLY A 356 -15.99 -5.46 -18.95
C GLY A 356 -16.96 -6.62 -19.22
N GLU A 357 -16.83 -7.23 -20.39
CA GLU A 357 -17.72 -8.29 -20.85
C GLU A 357 -17.49 -9.64 -20.15
N GLN A 358 -16.23 -10.07 -19.97
CA GLN A 358 -15.92 -11.43 -19.52
C GLN A 358 -15.82 -11.56 -18.00
N VAL A 359 -15.58 -10.47 -17.27
CA VAL A 359 -15.42 -10.48 -15.81
C VAL A 359 -16.57 -9.76 -15.15
N TRP A 360 -16.77 -8.48 -15.50
CA TRP A 360 -17.70 -7.64 -14.78
C TRP A 360 -19.16 -7.95 -15.08
N MET A 361 -19.53 -8.20 -16.34
CA MET A 361 -20.92 -8.53 -16.68
C MET A 361 -21.43 -9.80 -15.99
N PRO A 362 -20.70 -10.94 -16.00
CA PRO A 362 -21.09 -12.13 -15.24
C PRO A 362 -21.23 -11.85 -13.75
N PHE A 363 -20.25 -11.16 -13.16
CA PHE A 363 -20.25 -10.80 -11.74
C PHE A 363 -21.46 -9.93 -11.36
N TRP A 364 -21.72 -8.84 -12.09
CA TRP A 364 -22.86 -7.96 -11.83
C TRP A 364 -24.19 -8.67 -12.03
N ARG A 365 -24.29 -9.55 -13.03
CA ARG A 365 -25.50 -10.34 -13.27
C ARG A 365 -25.78 -11.28 -12.11
N GLU A 366 -24.77 -12.00 -11.62
CA GLU A 366 -24.91 -12.89 -10.47
C GLU A 366 -25.26 -12.11 -9.19
N ALA A 367 -24.49 -11.06 -8.88
CA ALA A 367 -24.65 -10.25 -7.67
C ALA A 367 -26.02 -9.55 -7.59
N SER A 368 -26.64 -9.24 -8.73
CA SER A 368 -27.94 -8.56 -8.79
C SER A 368 -29.13 -9.47 -9.07
N ALA A 369 -28.89 -10.75 -9.41
CA ALA A 369 -29.92 -11.68 -9.89
C ALA A 369 -31.13 -11.78 -8.94
N LYS A 370 -30.87 -11.84 -7.62
CA LYS A 370 -31.90 -11.99 -6.58
C LYS A 370 -32.93 -10.85 -6.59
N HIS A 371 -32.51 -9.64 -6.98
CA HIS A 371 -33.32 -8.43 -6.90
C HIS A 371 -33.88 -7.98 -8.25
N ARG A 372 -33.52 -8.65 -9.34
CA ARG A 372 -33.99 -8.35 -10.71
C ARG A 372 -35.52 -8.24 -10.81
N HIS A 373 -36.25 -9.11 -10.12
CA HIS A 373 -37.72 -9.15 -10.13
C HIS A 373 -38.38 -7.82 -9.70
N LEU A 374 -37.70 -7.01 -8.88
CA LEU A 374 -38.20 -5.71 -8.42
C LEU A 374 -38.27 -4.68 -9.55
N PHE A 375 -37.49 -4.87 -10.64
CA PHE A 375 -37.33 -3.90 -11.73
C PHE A 375 -37.98 -4.37 -13.04
N VAL A 376 -38.59 -5.56 -13.05
CA VAL A 376 -39.25 -6.12 -14.25
C VAL A 376 -40.44 -5.25 -14.68
N GLY A 377 -40.51 -4.97 -15.98
CA GLY A 377 -41.59 -4.19 -16.59
C GLY A 377 -41.54 -2.68 -16.30
N GLN A 378 -40.58 -2.19 -15.51
CA GLN A 378 -40.44 -0.77 -15.21
C GLN A 378 -39.58 -0.05 -16.26
N THR A 379 -39.92 1.21 -16.57
CA THR A 379 -39.09 2.07 -17.40
C THR A 379 -37.90 2.62 -16.61
N LEU A 380 -36.80 2.90 -17.30
CA LEU A 380 -35.61 3.53 -16.73
C LEU A 380 -35.93 4.86 -16.03
N GLU A 381 -36.81 5.69 -16.61
CA GLU A 381 -37.26 6.93 -15.98
C GLU A 381 -38.04 6.67 -14.68
N ASN A 382 -38.97 5.71 -14.66
CA ASN A 382 -39.74 5.43 -13.45
C ASN A 382 -38.85 4.94 -12.31
N ILE A 383 -37.90 4.05 -12.60
CA ILE A 383 -36.91 3.59 -11.61
C ILE A 383 -36.09 4.78 -11.11
N THR A 384 -35.61 5.63 -12.01
CA THR A 384 -34.80 6.80 -11.66
C THR A 384 -35.57 7.80 -10.78
N LEU A 385 -36.83 8.09 -11.11
CA LEU A 385 -37.69 8.95 -10.30
C LEU A 385 -37.99 8.34 -8.92
N GLN A 386 -38.07 7.00 -8.80
CA GLN A 386 -38.18 6.33 -7.51
C GLN A 386 -36.91 6.50 -6.67
N LEU A 387 -35.71 6.46 -7.29
CA LEU A 387 -34.44 6.67 -6.59
C LEU A 387 -34.26 8.12 -6.11
N LEU A 388 -34.79 9.09 -6.85
CA LEU A 388 -34.73 10.52 -6.50
C LEU A 388 -35.70 10.92 -5.37
N ASP A 389 -36.80 10.19 -5.21
CA ASP A 389 -37.78 10.41 -4.13
C ASP A 389 -37.37 9.59 -2.90
N ASP A 390 -37.02 10.27 -1.80
CA ASP A 390 -36.50 9.62 -0.59
C ASP A 390 -37.47 8.56 -0.02
N THR A 391 -38.79 8.78 -0.11
CA THR A 391 -39.79 7.85 0.44
C THR A 391 -39.95 6.62 -0.45
N ARG A 392 -39.94 6.80 -1.78
CA ARG A 392 -39.99 5.70 -2.74
C ARG A 392 -38.69 4.90 -2.70
N ARG A 393 -37.53 5.56 -2.67
CA ARG A 393 -36.22 4.93 -2.53
C ARG A 393 -36.14 4.08 -1.28
N PHE A 394 -36.54 4.63 -0.12
CA PHE A 394 -36.53 3.88 1.15
C PHE A 394 -37.32 2.57 1.05
N ARG A 395 -38.55 2.61 0.51
CA ARG A 395 -39.38 1.40 0.32
C ARG A 395 -38.77 0.39 -0.64
N LEU A 396 -38.20 0.85 -1.75
CA LEU A 396 -37.48 -0.02 -2.67
C LEU A 396 -36.29 -0.69 -1.97
N PHE A 397 -35.52 0.08 -1.21
CA PHE A 397 -34.30 -0.40 -0.56
C PHE A 397 -34.57 -1.36 0.59
N GLU A 398 -35.68 -1.20 1.31
CA GLU A 398 -36.11 -2.13 2.37
C GLU A 398 -36.14 -3.59 1.86
N SER A 399 -36.55 -3.80 0.60
CA SER A 399 -36.58 -5.13 -0.04
C SER A 399 -35.21 -5.65 -0.52
N MET A 400 -34.17 -4.82 -0.47
CA MET A 400 -32.82 -5.13 -0.96
C MET A 400 -31.75 -5.14 0.14
N ARG A 401 -32.06 -4.71 1.36
CA ARG A 401 -31.06 -4.56 2.43
C ARG A 401 -30.34 -5.87 2.75
N HIS A 402 -29.03 -5.77 3.00
CA HIS A 402 -28.20 -6.91 3.31
C HIS A 402 -28.39 -7.32 4.78
N PRO A 403 -28.48 -8.61 5.14
CA PRO A 403 -28.74 -9.04 6.52
C PRO A 403 -27.71 -8.55 7.54
N SER A 404 -26.44 -8.39 7.13
CA SER A 404 -25.37 -7.89 7.99
C SER A 404 -25.33 -6.37 8.13
N ASP A 405 -26.06 -5.65 7.27
CA ASP A 405 -26.18 -4.19 7.33
C ASP A 405 -27.64 -3.78 7.01
N PRO A 406 -28.56 -4.05 7.96
CA PRO A 406 -29.98 -3.81 7.75
C PRO A 406 -30.36 -2.33 7.81
N GLN A 407 -29.40 -1.42 8.01
CA GLN A 407 -29.64 0.03 8.03
C GLN A 407 -28.90 0.79 6.92
N GLY A 408 -27.88 0.19 6.32
CA GLY A 408 -27.13 0.80 5.23
C GLY A 408 -27.82 0.68 3.87
N ASP A 409 -27.79 1.79 3.14
CA ASP A 409 -28.27 1.87 1.76
C ASP A 409 -27.16 1.51 0.74
N GLY A 410 -25.94 1.22 1.21
CA GLY A 410 -24.79 0.93 0.34
C GLY A 410 -24.97 -0.30 -0.54
N TYR A 411 -25.45 -1.41 0.03
CA TYR A 411 -25.74 -2.63 -0.73
C TYR A 411 -26.89 -2.43 -1.74
N PRO A 412 -28.06 -1.86 -1.37
CA PRO A 412 -29.10 -1.49 -2.33
C PRO A 412 -28.59 -0.64 -3.50
N TRP A 413 -27.80 0.41 -3.24
CA TRP A 413 -27.22 1.24 -4.31
C TRP A 413 -26.26 0.46 -5.22
N MET A 414 -25.46 -0.44 -4.66
CA MET A 414 -24.60 -1.35 -5.44
C MET A 414 -25.44 -2.24 -6.37
N VAL A 415 -26.49 -2.88 -5.84
CA VAL A 415 -27.40 -3.74 -6.61
C VAL A 415 -28.08 -2.96 -7.74
N VAL A 416 -28.58 -1.75 -7.47
CA VAL A 416 -29.19 -0.89 -8.49
C VAL A 416 -28.21 -0.61 -9.62
N ARG A 417 -26.98 -0.17 -9.31
CA ARG A 417 -25.93 0.09 -10.30
C ARG A 417 -25.66 -1.14 -11.20
N PHE A 418 -25.57 -2.32 -10.60
CA PHE A 418 -25.37 -3.57 -11.34
C PHE A 418 -26.56 -3.93 -12.22
N LEU A 419 -27.80 -3.71 -11.75
CA LEU A 419 -29.00 -3.95 -12.56
C LEU A 419 -29.06 -3.02 -13.78
N PHE A 420 -28.72 -1.74 -13.61
CA PHE A 420 -28.64 -0.80 -14.74
C PHE A 420 -27.58 -1.22 -15.76
N ALA A 421 -26.38 -1.59 -15.29
CA ALA A 421 -25.30 -2.10 -16.14
C ALA A 421 -25.73 -3.38 -16.92
N VAL A 422 -26.28 -4.38 -16.23
CA VAL A 422 -26.78 -5.63 -16.81
C VAL A 422 -27.91 -5.38 -17.81
N GLY A 423 -28.84 -4.50 -17.49
CA GLY A 423 -29.95 -4.17 -18.36
C GLY A 423 -29.53 -3.45 -19.64
N LEU A 424 -28.61 -2.48 -19.55
CA LEU A 424 -28.08 -1.80 -20.74
C LEU A 424 -27.37 -2.79 -21.66
N TYR A 425 -26.53 -3.67 -21.08
CA TYR A 425 -25.88 -4.73 -21.84
C TYR A 425 -26.89 -5.66 -22.53
N ASP A 426 -27.93 -6.09 -21.83
CA ASP A 426 -29.01 -6.94 -22.40
C ASP A 426 -29.79 -6.23 -23.53
N LEU A 427 -29.79 -4.89 -23.56
CA LEU A 427 -30.36 -4.07 -24.65
C LEU A 427 -29.37 -3.83 -25.81
N GLY A 428 -28.23 -4.49 -25.80
CA GLY A 428 -27.21 -4.46 -26.86
C GLY A 428 -26.25 -3.27 -26.77
N TRP A 429 -26.11 -2.64 -25.60
CA TRP A 429 -25.05 -1.66 -25.37
C TRP A 429 -23.72 -2.38 -25.14
N LYS A 430 -22.64 -1.86 -25.73
CA LYS A 430 -21.28 -2.38 -25.52
C LYS A 430 -20.72 -1.81 -24.22
N VAL A 431 -20.14 -2.68 -23.39
CA VAL A 431 -19.47 -2.27 -22.16
C VAL A 431 -17.97 -2.08 -22.41
N GLU A 432 -17.43 -0.97 -21.95
CA GLU A 432 -15.99 -0.71 -21.89
C GLU A 432 -15.60 -0.42 -20.44
N ALA A 433 -14.68 -1.23 -19.91
CA ALA A 433 -14.18 -1.11 -18.54
C ALA A 433 -12.65 -1.05 -18.56
N ARG A 434 -12.11 0.17 -18.55
CA ARG A 434 -10.68 0.43 -18.46
C ARG A 434 -10.27 0.65 -17.01
N PRO A 435 -9.05 0.24 -16.59
CA PRO A 435 -8.56 0.46 -15.24
C PRO A 435 -8.70 1.92 -14.79
N GLY A 436 -9.34 2.16 -13.64
CA GLY A 436 -9.49 3.49 -13.06
C GLY A 436 -10.43 4.45 -13.80
N ALA A 437 -10.86 4.11 -15.02
CA ALA A 437 -11.81 4.90 -15.78
C ALA A 437 -13.26 4.53 -15.40
N SER A 438 -14.18 5.46 -15.65
CA SER A 438 -15.61 5.18 -15.58
C SER A 438 -15.98 4.01 -16.50
N VAL A 439 -16.75 3.06 -16.01
CA VAL A 439 -17.32 2.00 -16.87
C VAL A 439 -18.35 2.63 -17.81
N GLN A 440 -18.09 2.54 -19.11
CA GLN A 440 -18.92 3.14 -20.14
C GLN A 440 -19.77 2.07 -20.82
N PHE A 441 -21.01 2.45 -21.13
CA PHE A 441 -21.90 1.72 -22.01
C PHE A 441 -22.13 2.56 -23.25
N SER A 442 -21.77 2.04 -24.43
CA SER A 442 -21.93 2.75 -25.70
C SER A 442 -22.89 2.02 -26.65
N LYS A 443 -23.69 2.79 -27.38
CA LYS A 443 -24.55 2.31 -28.47
C LYS A 443 -24.76 3.44 -29.47
N ASP A 444 -24.43 3.18 -30.72
CA ASP A 444 -24.38 4.19 -31.78
C ASP A 444 -23.48 5.37 -31.37
N GLU A 445 -23.99 6.60 -31.33
CA GLU A 445 -23.25 7.80 -30.88
C GLU A 445 -23.47 8.14 -29.40
N GLN A 446 -24.22 7.31 -28.67
CA GLN A 446 -24.60 7.56 -27.27
C GLN A 446 -23.67 6.80 -26.30
N VAL A 447 -23.36 7.45 -25.18
CA VAL A 447 -22.55 6.89 -24.09
C VAL A 447 -23.24 7.15 -22.75
N LEU A 448 -23.33 6.12 -21.91
CA LEU A 448 -23.89 6.18 -20.56
C LEU A 448 -22.90 5.58 -19.55
N CYS A 449 -22.78 6.20 -18.38
CA CYS A 449 -21.86 5.78 -17.30
C CYS A 449 -22.66 5.45 -16.02
N PRO A 450 -23.53 4.42 -16.04
CA PRO A 450 -24.50 4.19 -14.97
C PRO A 450 -23.87 3.98 -13.59
N LEU A 451 -22.66 3.41 -13.51
CA LEU A 451 -22.00 3.18 -12.22
C LEU A 451 -21.59 4.49 -11.54
N ASP A 452 -21.08 5.45 -12.32
CA ASP A 452 -20.60 6.74 -11.81
C ASP A 452 -21.76 7.72 -11.61
N ASP A 453 -22.64 7.88 -12.62
CA ASP A 453 -23.78 8.79 -12.56
C ASP A 453 -24.71 8.46 -11.36
N LEU A 454 -24.92 7.18 -11.07
CA LEU A 454 -25.70 6.75 -9.90
C LEU A 454 -24.92 6.89 -8.58
N THR A 455 -23.59 6.85 -8.61
CA THR A 455 -22.76 7.13 -7.43
C THR A 455 -22.82 8.62 -7.07
N GLU A 456 -22.76 9.52 -8.06
CA GLU A 456 -22.98 10.95 -7.85
C GLU A 456 -24.38 11.20 -7.26
N MET A 457 -25.41 10.59 -7.84
CA MET A 457 -26.78 10.66 -7.32
C MET A 457 -26.86 10.18 -5.86
N GLN A 458 -26.21 9.07 -5.51
CA GLN A 458 -26.13 8.56 -4.14
C GLN A 458 -25.47 9.56 -3.18
N ASN A 459 -24.38 10.21 -3.60
CA ASN A 459 -23.67 11.21 -2.81
C ASN A 459 -24.42 12.55 -2.73
N GLY A 460 -25.50 12.70 -3.51
CA GLY A 460 -26.27 13.92 -3.62
C GLY A 460 -25.64 14.97 -4.55
N GLU A 461 -24.58 14.59 -5.25
CA GLU A 461 -23.92 15.37 -6.29
C GLU A 461 -24.68 15.16 -7.59
N ASN A 462 -24.86 16.22 -8.40
CA ASN A 462 -25.45 16.12 -9.74
C ASN A 462 -26.72 15.24 -9.83
N ARG A 463 -27.63 15.30 -8.85
CA ARG A 463 -28.76 14.35 -8.70
C ARG A 463 -29.59 14.12 -9.97
N GLY A 464 -29.69 15.12 -10.86
CA GLY A 464 -30.44 15.00 -12.12
C GLY A 464 -29.66 14.43 -13.31
N LEU A 465 -28.33 14.30 -13.22
CA LEU A 465 -27.44 14.00 -14.34
C LEU A 465 -27.78 12.68 -15.02
N TRP A 466 -27.98 11.62 -14.22
CA TRP A 466 -28.37 10.31 -14.75
C TRP A 466 -29.66 10.38 -15.60
N LEU A 467 -30.69 11.08 -15.10
CA LEU A 467 -31.96 11.24 -15.80
C LEU A 467 -31.82 12.08 -17.07
N GLU A 468 -30.98 13.11 -17.03
CA GLU A 468 -30.65 13.94 -18.19
C GLU A 468 -29.93 13.12 -19.27
N ASN A 469 -28.92 12.33 -18.88
CA ASN A 469 -28.17 11.46 -19.79
C ASN A 469 -29.09 10.38 -20.41
N LEU A 470 -29.99 9.79 -19.62
CA LEU A 470 -31.00 8.86 -20.12
C LEU A 470 -31.89 9.49 -21.20
N ARG A 471 -32.38 10.71 -20.98
CA ARG A 471 -33.24 11.42 -21.94
C ARG A 471 -32.49 11.83 -23.20
N LYS A 472 -31.24 12.26 -23.08
CA LYS A 472 -30.37 12.55 -24.24
C LYS A 472 -30.14 11.32 -25.10
N ALA A 473 -30.00 10.16 -24.46
CA ALA A 473 -29.86 8.87 -25.14
C ALA A 473 -31.20 8.28 -25.65
N GLY A 474 -32.35 8.94 -25.40
CA GLY A 474 -33.67 8.42 -25.77
C GLY A 474 -34.07 7.14 -25.04
N MET A 475 -33.52 6.92 -23.84
CA MET A 475 -33.65 5.69 -23.06
C MET A 475 -34.65 5.81 -21.91
N GLU A 476 -35.32 6.95 -21.72
CA GLU A 476 -36.26 7.20 -20.62
C GLU A 476 -37.39 6.14 -20.55
N HIS A 477 -37.85 5.66 -21.69
CA HIS A 477 -38.92 4.68 -21.82
C HIS A 477 -38.43 3.24 -21.99
N ALA A 478 -37.10 3.01 -22.01
CA ALA A 478 -36.58 1.65 -22.13
C ALA A 478 -36.88 0.84 -20.87
N ILE A 479 -37.26 -0.43 -21.08
CA ILE A 479 -37.50 -1.42 -20.03
C ILE A 479 -36.31 -2.38 -20.03
N LEU A 480 -35.49 -2.33 -18.98
CA LEU A 480 -34.27 -3.15 -18.86
C LEU A 480 -34.58 -4.64 -18.78
N PHE A 481 -35.67 -5.00 -18.09
CA PHE A 481 -36.02 -6.39 -17.83
C PHE A 481 -37.47 -6.64 -18.25
N LYS A 482 -37.63 -7.35 -19.36
CA LYS A 482 -38.94 -7.81 -19.84
C LYS A 482 -39.40 -9.02 -19.01
N TYR A 483 -40.73 -9.23 -18.98
CA TYR A 483 -41.40 -10.32 -18.27
C TYR A 483 -40.96 -11.70 -18.77
#